data_AF-A0A936F2Y5-F1
#
_entry.id   AF-A0A936F2Y5-F1
#
_cell.length_a   1.000
_cell.length_b   1.000
_cell.length_c   1.000
_cell.angle_alpha   90.00
_cell.angle_beta   90.00
_cell.angle_gamma   90.00
#
_symmetry.space_group_name_H-M   'P 1'
#
loop_
_entity.id
_entity.type
_entity.pdbx_description
1 polymer ?
#
loop_
_entity_poly.entity_id
_entity_poly.type
_entity_poly.pdbx_seq_one_letter_code
_entity_poly.pdbx_strand_id
1 'polypeptide(L)' 'MGTDLLVELWRDEHGVIRELVQFGLDEVGGACIIRERNSLDALDGDGNEGDMVIARFGDPEDARDFLLDEGFEPL' A
#
# COMPACT_ATOMS: atom_id res chain seq x y z
N MET A 1 -0.32 1.26 -22.73
CA MET A 1 0.40 2.29 -21.95
C MET A 1 0.51 1.72 -20.55
N GLY A 2 1.69 1.24 -20.16
CA GLY A 2 1.89 0.67 -18.83
C GLY A 2 1.87 1.80 -17.83
N THR A 3 0.90 1.81 -16.92
CA THR A 3 1.01 2.58 -15.69
C THR A 3 2.13 1.92 -14.88
N ASP A 4 3.30 2.55 -14.83
CA ASP A 4 4.35 2.16 -13.88
C ASP A 4 3.78 2.40 -12.48
N LEU A 5 3.42 1.31 -11.82
CA LEU A 5 2.92 1.27 -10.45
C LEU A 5 4.08 0.79 -9.59
N LEU A 6 4.54 1.65 -8.69
CA LEU A 6 5.51 1.25 -7.68
C LEU A 6 4.72 0.75 -6.46
N VAL A 7 5.00 -0.49 -6.05
CA VAL A 7 4.34 -1.13 -4.89
C VAL A 7 5.42 -1.52 -3.90
N GLU A 8 5.36 -0.95 -2.70
CA GLU A 8 6.20 -1.32 -1.56
C GLU A 8 5.37 -2.16 -0.59
N LEU A 9 5.96 -3.24 -0.08
CA LEU A 9 5.32 -4.12 0.90
C LEU A 9 5.84 -3.79 2.29
N TRP A 10 4.93 -3.71 3.24
CA TRP A 10 5.19 -3.31 4.61
C TRP A 10 4.54 -4.30 5.57
N ARG A 11 5.20 -4.60 6.68
CA ARG A 11 4.74 -5.59 7.66
C ARG A 11 4.87 -5.08 9.09
N ASP A 12 3.87 -5.32 9.91
CA ASP A 12 3.90 -5.02 11.35
C ASP A 12 4.35 -6.22 12.22
N GLU A 13 4.48 -5.98 13.53
CA GLU A 13 4.82 -7.00 14.53
C GLU A 13 3.79 -8.15 14.63
N HIS A 14 2.55 -7.91 14.21
CA HIS A 14 1.46 -8.87 14.23
C HIS A 14 1.37 -9.73 12.96
N GLY A 15 2.16 -9.41 11.94
CA GLY A 15 2.18 -10.10 10.65
C GLY A 15 1.16 -9.59 9.65
N VAL A 16 0.53 -8.44 9.89
CA VAL A 16 -0.32 -7.74 8.93
C VAL A 16 0.56 -7.20 7.81
N ILE A 17 0.11 -7.34 6.57
CA ILE A 17 0.82 -6.82 5.38
C ILE A 17 0.01 -5.69 4.78
N ARG A 18 0.66 -4.53 4.65
CA ARG A 18 0.13 -3.38 3.91
C ARG A 18 0.97 -3.11 2.67
N GLU A 19 0.31 -2.62 1.63
CA GLU A 19 0.93 -2.25 0.37
C GLU A 19 0.84 -0.74 0.20
N LEU A 20 2.00 -0.10 0.01
CA LEU A 20 2.08 1.29 -0.42
C LEU A 20 2.17 1.30 -1.95
N VAL A 21 1.12 1.80 -2.59
CA VAL A 21 1.00 1.85 -4.05
C VAL A 21 1.13 3.30 -4.51
N GLN A 22 2.16 3.60 -5.30
CA GLN A 22 2.37 4.91 -5.92
C GLN A 22 1.88 4.89 -7.38
N PHE A 23 1.01 5.84 -7.71
CA PHE A 23 0.48 6.02 -9.05
C PHE A 23 1.27 7.10 -9.80
N GLY A 24 2.11 6.69 -10.75
CA GLY A 24 2.81 7.58 -11.67
C GLY A 24 4.10 8.20 -11.09
N LEU A 25 5.19 8.08 -11.84
CA LEU A 25 6.53 8.60 -11.51
C LEU A 25 6.70 10.07 -11.95
N ASP A 26 5.72 10.94 -11.71
CA ASP A 26 5.93 12.38 -11.94
C ASP A 26 6.50 13.00 -10.67
N GLU A 27 7.68 13.64 -10.80
CA GLU A 27 8.57 14.17 -9.74
C GLU A 27 7.92 15.22 -8.80
N VAL A 28 6.61 15.45 -8.88
CA VAL A 28 5.91 16.58 -8.23
C VAL A 28 4.72 16.15 -7.36
N GLY A 29 4.41 14.86 -7.26
CA GLY A 29 3.34 14.38 -6.38
C GLY A 29 2.51 13.32 -7.07
N GLY A 30 3.05 12.10 -7.08
CA GLY A 30 2.26 10.92 -7.41
C GLY A 30 1.34 10.61 -6.24
N ALA A 31 0.04 10.50 -6.48
CA ALA A 31 -0.88 10.04 -5.44
C ALA A 31 -0.43 8.65 -4.97
N CYS A 32 -0.29 8.49 -3.67
CA CYS A 32 0.04 7.22 -3.04
C CYS A 32 -1.18 6.73 -2.25
N ILE A 33 -1.38 5.43 -2.23
CA ILE A 33 -2.38 4.81 -1.35
C ILE A 33 -1.71 3.72 -0.53
N ILE A 34 -2.18 3.59 0.71
CA ILE A 34 -1.88 2.44 1.54
C ILE A 34 -3.13 1.56 1.52
N ARG A 35 -2.96 0.30 1.18
CA ARG A 35 -4.03 -0.71 1.26
C ARG A 35 -3.56 -1.90 2.08
N GLU A 36 -4.47 -2.50 2.83
CA GLU A 36 -4.18 -3.73 3.56
C GLU A 36 -4.45 -4.93 2.65
N ARG A 37 -3.47 -5.85 2.57
CA ARG A 37 -3.67 -7.11 1.84
C ARG A 37 -4.45 -8.05 2.74
N ASN A 38 -5.74 -8.24 2.45
CA ASN A 38 -6.54 -9.23 3.15
C ASN A 38 -6.19 -10.64 2.63
N SER A 39 -5.68 -11.51 3.50
CA SER A 39 -5.35 -12.89 3.16
C SER A 39 -6.58 -13.78 2.94
N LEU A 40 -7.79 -13.30 3.23
CA LEU A 40 -9.04 -14.05 3.00
C LEU A 40 -9.38 -14.16 1.50
N ASP A 41 -8.96 -13.18 0.70
CA ASP A 41 -9.20 -13.11 -0.77
C ASP A 41 -8.52 -14.27 -1.52
N ALA A 42 -7.42 -14.78 -0.98
CA ALA A 42 -6.68 -15.91 -1.57
C ALA A 42 -7.43 -17.25 -1.42
N LEU A 43 -8.50 -17.31 -0.62
CA LEU A 43 -9.16 -18.55 -0.24
C LEU A 43 -10.45 -18.83 -1.02
N ASP A 44 -11.16 -17.82 -1.53
CA ASP A 44 -12.47 -18.01 -2.18
C ASP A 44 -12.52 -17.61 -3.68
N GLY A 45 -11.52 -16.89 -4.17
CA GLY A 45 -11.40 -16.56 -5.59
C GLY A 45 -12.36 -15.48 -6.09
N ASP A 46 -13.01 -14.72 -5.21
CA ASP A 46 -13.74 -13.51 -5.59
C ASP A 46 -12.77 -12.31 -5.59
N GLY A 47 -12.19 -12.00 -6.75
CA GLY A 47 -11.18 -10.95 -6.91
C GLY A 47 -11.69 -9.51 -6.73
N ASN A 48 -12.82 -9.28 -6.05
CA ASN A 48 -13.45 -7.97 -5.85
C ASN A 48 -13.74 -7.60 -4.38
N GLU A 49 -13.46 -8.47 -3.40
CA GLU A 49 -13.44 -8.08 -1.99
C GLU A 49 -11.99 -8.10 -1.51
N GLY A 50 -11.49 -7.01 -0.92
CA GLY A 50 -10.41 -7.15 0.08
C GLY A 50 -9.17 -6.25 0.00
N ASP A 51 -8.99 -5.41 -1.03
CA ASP A 51 -8.05 -4.28 -0.94
C ASP A 51 -8.71 -3.11 -0.22
N MET A 52 -8.66 -3.10 1.12
CA MET A 52 -9.14 -1.95 1.88
C MET A 52 -8.11 -0.82 1.81
N VAL A 53 -8.48 0.28 1.14
CA VAL A 53 -7.67 1.51 1.16
C VAL A 53 -7.75 2.10 2.57
N ILE A 54 -6.62 2.05 3.27
CA ILE A 54 -6.45 2.57 4.64
C ILE A 54 -6.26 4.07 4.60
N ALA A 55 -5.41 4.55 3.68
CA ALA A 55 -5.05 5.96 3.59
C ALA A 55 -4.63 6.37 2.18
N ARG A 56 -4.67 7.67 1.91
CA ARG A 56 -4.23 8.28 0.65
C ARG A 56 -3.33 9.48 0.94
N PHE A 57 -2.24 9.60 0.21
CA PHE A 57 -1.23 10.64 0.37
C PHE A 57 -0.92 11.31 -0.97
N GLY A 58 -0.49 12.56 -0.91
CA GLY A 58 -0.02 13.31 -2.09
C GLY A 58 1.45 13.03 -2.42
N ASP A 59 2.19 12.41 -1.49
CA ASP A 59 3.62 12.15 -1.57
C ASP A 59 3.98 10.80 -0.89
N PRO A 60 4.95 10.04 -1.41
CA PRO A 60 5.37 8.76 -0.82
C PRO A 60 6.10 8.89 0.52
N GLU A 61 6.82 9.99 0.81
CA GLU A 61 7.51 10.18 2.08
C GLU A 61 6.52 10.25 3.24
N ASP A 62 5.43 11.02 3.10
CA ASP A 62 4.35 11.08 4.10
C ASP A 62 3.70 9.71 4.33
N ALA A 63 3.53 8.94 3.24
CA ALA A 63 2.93 7.62 3.34
C ALA A 63 3.83 6.60 4.06
N ARG A 64 5.16 6.72 3.86
CA ARG A 64 6.15 5.90 4.56
C ARG A 64 6.25 6.29 6.04
N ASP A 65 6.22 7.59 6.34
CA ASP A 65 6.22 8.09 7.72
C ASP A 65 5.01 7.57 8.50
N PHE A 66 3.82 7.58 7.86
CA PHE A 66 2.61 6.98 8.44
C PHE A 66 2.77 5.48 8.74
N LEU A 67 3.40 4.72 7.84
CA LEU A 67 3.65 3.29 8.05
C LEU A 67 4.63 3.05 9.21
N LEU A 68 5.68 3.85 9.29
CA LEU A 68 6.67 3.77 10.36
C LEU A 68 6.06 4.14 11.73
N ASP A 69 5.21 5.17 11.80
CA ASP A 69 4.51 5.58 13.03
C ASP A 69 3.53 4.49 13.51
N GLU A 70 2.86 3.81 12.58
CA GLU A 70 1.99 2.65 12.87
C GLU A 70 2.79 1.38 13.23
N GLY A 71 4.13 1.41 13.17
CA GLY A 71 4.98 0.28 13.51
C GLY A 71 5.16 -0.75 12.40
N PHE A 72 4.88 -0.37 11.15
CA PHE A 72 5.20 -1.19 9.98
C PHE A 72 6.65 -1.00 9.54
N GLU A 73 7.27 -2.08 9.11
CA GLU A 73 8.62 -2.09 8.55
C GLU A 73 8.58 -2.52 7.07
N PRO A 74 9.45 -1.96 6.21
CA PRO A 74 9.52 -2.35 4.80
C PRO A 74 10.07 -3.77 4.66
N LEU A 75 9.50 -4.56 3.75
CA LEU A 75 9.90 -5.93 3.41
C LEU A 75 10.93 -6.01 2.29
#